data_AF-A0A7K0PYJ3-F1
#
_entry.id   AF-A0A7K0PYJ3-F1
#
_cell.length_a   1.000
_cell.length_b   1.000
_cell.length_c   1.000
_cell.angle_alpha   90.00
_cell.angle_beta   90.00
_cell.angle_gamma   90.00
#
_symmetry.space_group_name_H-M   'P 1'
#
loop_
_entity.id
_entity.type
_entity.pdbx_description
1 polymer ?
#
loop_
_entity_poly.entity_id
_entity_poly.type
_entity_poly.pdbx_seq_one_letter_code
_entity_poly.pdbx_strand_id
1 'polypeptide(L)'
;MTGVWEHPTAAELSDAVETGTIGEALRGHLAVCVECRVRAARLERNRRPSSVPSESALGRILAADAALRPDAAAAAGGTADGAKGRAPREGELWRAGAQEALLVWVRRVWDGAVDAVPVVLDPDMADEQTLLLPPDASPLGAELGVVTSLRSHLHPDAFLSLVGELPQETVERIAEVSRAAAEGRAPDALVGPQVLDSDDQRVEYQQTIASVMAEMTPAAWARTHKPDDTRTDDAGPALYVVIDGELPARHPCRVHRSLPAAAPLPDGSMLRAVARVGYADSSVLVALLADWQAAPERDLVEAGRRLLEQEPGAGAAAICGGPPLWPATVLEWSATREAYESPGGRLAPPPPLGDPLYVIDALAKYLDLRTPSWDATEEASAVPTADLAGRTTAAAAVAVADLAAQGSRAHTPAKTQAWTALPAELPADLGELVRRVVGGSAPSDAVDWLLDGDRR
;
A
#
# COMPACT_ATOMS: atom_id res chain seq x y z
N MET A 1 32.68 14.60 32.33
CA MET A 1 32.36 15.82 31.58
C MET A 1 31.15 15.55 30.70
N THR A 2 29.94 15.75 31.22
CA THR A 2 28.68 15.60 30.47
C THR A 2 28.34 16.95 29.85
N GLY A 3 29.03 17.29 28.76
CA GLY A 3 28.60 18.40 27.90
C GLY A 3 27.31 17.97 27.21
N VAL A 4 26.29 18.83 27.23
CA VAL A 4 25.12 18.67 26.35
C VAL A 4 25.66 18.83 24.93
N TRP A 5 25.78 17.73 24.17
CA TRP A 5 26.13 17.79 22.77
C TRP A 5 24.87 18.24 22.02
N GLU A 6 24.85 19.50 21.60
CA GLU A 6 23.78 20.00 20.73
C GLU A 6 23.79 19.22 19.42
N HIS A 7 22.62 18.74 19.01
CA HIS A 7 22.46 18.06 17.73
C HIS A 7 22.63 19.07 16.58
N PRO A 8 23.33 18.70 15.50
CA PRO A 8 23.34 19.48 14.27
C PRO A 8 21.90 19.77 13.83
N THR A 9 21.66 21.01 13.43
CA THR A 9 20.39 21.45 12.87
C THR A 9 20.13 20.74 11.54
N ALA A 10 18.86 20.68 11.14
CA ALA A 10 18.48 20.12 9.83
C ALA A 10 19.15 20.87 8.67
N ALA A 11 19.38 22.18 8.81
CA ALA A 11 20.06 23.00 7.82
C ALA A 11 21.55 22.62 7.69
N GLU A 12 22.26 22.41 8.79
CA GLU A 12 23.67 21.99 8.78
C GLU A 12 23.85 20.58 8.17
N LEU A 13 22.89 19.68 8.42
CA LEU A 13 22.87 18.35 7.78
C LEU A 13 22.57 18.44 6.28
N SER A 14 21.63 19.30 5.86
CA SER A 14 21.32 19.52 4.43
C SER A 14 22.51 20.13 3.70
N ASP A 15 23.12 21.18 4.25
CA ASP A 15 24.25 21.87 3.65
C ASP A 15 25.48 20.96 3.52
N ALA A 16 25.77 20.15 4.55
CA ALA A 16 26.85 19.16 4.49
C ALA A 16 26.62 18.10 3.40
N VAL A 17 25.36 17.68 3.22
CA VAL A 17 24.96 16.71 2.19
C VAL A 17 24.97 17.35 0.80
N GLU A 18 24.57 18.61 0.64
CA GLU A 18 24.53 19.35 -0.62
C GLU A 18 25.92 19.77 -1.11
N THR A 19 26.80 20.16 -0.21
CA THR A 19 28.18 20.56 -0.56
C THR A 19 29.10 19.35 -0.71
N GLY A 20 28.73 18.20 -0.15
CA GLY A 20 29.60 17.02 -0.07
C GLY A 20 30.80 17.22 0.87
N THR A 21 30.83 18.33 1.61
CA THR A 21 31.88 18.66 2.57
C THR A 21 31.35 18.53 3.99
N ILE A 22 31.71 17.44 4.67
CA ILE A 22 31.40 17.24 6.09
C ILE A 22 32.57 17.80 6.91
N GLY A 23 32.33 18.87 7.66
CA GLY A 23 33.30 19.42 8.62
C GLY A 23 33.67 18.41 9.71
N GLU A 24 34.85 18.56 10.32
CA GLU A 24 35.40 17.59 11.29
C GLU A 24 34.51 17.41 12.53
N ALA A 25 33.90 18.49 13.02
CA ALA A 25 32.95 18.46 14.14
C ALA A 25 31.67 17.66 13.81
N LEU A 26 31.10 17.88 12.63
CA LEU A 26 29.92 17.14 12.17
C LEU A 26 30.24 15.67 11.94
N ARG A 27 31.41 15.36 11.36
CA ARG A 27 31.90 13.99 11.18
C ARG A 27 32.07 13.27 12.52
N GLY A 28 32.66 13.95 13.50
CA GLY A 28 32.78 13.46 14.87
C GLY A 28 31.42 13.17 15.51
N HIS A 29 30.45 14.08 15.35
CA HIS A 29 29.09 13.89 15.87
C HIS A 29 28.37 12.71 15.20
N LEU A 30 28.42 12.58 13.86
CA LEU A 30 27.76 11.50 13.12
C LEU A 30 28.32 10.11 13.45
N ALA A 31 29.59 10.03 13.88
CA ALA A 31 30.19 8.78 14.34
C ALA A 31 29.57 8.26 15.66
N VAL A 32 29.04 9.15 16.50
CA VAL A 32 28.48 8.80 17.82
C VAL A 32 26.96 8.89 17.90
N CYS A 33 26.32 9.76 17.12
CA CYS A 33 24.87 9.96 17.15
C CYS A 33 24.15 9.19 16.03
N VAL A 34 23.42 8.12 16.38
CA VAL A 34 22.62 7.31 15.44
C VAL A 34 21.54 8.15 14.75
N GLU A 35 20.85 9.03 15.49
CA GLU A 35 19.75 9.84 14.94
C GLU A 35 20.22 10.79 13.83
N CYS A 36 21.30 11.55 14.07
CA CYS A 36 21.86 12.46 13.07
C CYS A 36 22.45 11.71 11.87
N ARG A 37 22.99 10.50 12.07
CA ARG A 37 23.46 9.62 11.00
C ARG A 37 22.32 9.10 10.11
N VAL A 38 21.19 8.72 10.71
CA VAL A 38 19.99 8.33 9.95
C VAL A 38 19.45 9.52 9.16
N ARG A 39 19.37 10.72 9.76
CA ARG A 39 18.92 11.93 9.07
C ARG A 39 19.84 12.32 7.90
N ALA A 40 21.16 12.29 8.09
CA ALA A 40 22.14 12.55 7.03
C ALA A 40 22.03 11.55 5.87
N ALA A 41 21.90 10.24 6.18
CA ALA A 41 21.75 9.20 5.18
C ALA A 41 20.46 9.37 4.35
N ARG A 42 19.34 9.77 4.98
CA ARG A 42 18.08 10.07 4.26
C ARG A 42 18.23 11.26 3.30
N LEU A 43 18.88 12.33 3.75
CA LEU A 43 19.17 13.50 2.90
C LEU A 43 20.07 13.13 1.71
N GLU A 44 21.09 12.30 1.92
CA GLU A 44 22.00 11.86 0.85
C GLU A 44 21.30 10.96 -0.18
N ARG A 45 20.38 10.10 0.26
CA ARG A 45 19.52 9.29 -0.63
C ARG A 45 18.60 10.14 -1.48
N ASN A 46 18.00 11.20 -0.91
CA ASN A 46 17.14 12.12 -1.66
C ASN A 46 17.91 12.95 -2.70
N ARG A 47 19.24 13.11 -2.52
CA ARG A 47 20.11 13.86 -3.43
C ARG A 47 20.58 13.04 -4.63
N ARG A 48 20.81 11.74 -4.45
CA ARG A 48 21.10 10.88 -5.60
C ARG A 48 19.81 10.82 -6.43
N PRO A 49 19.84 11.02 -7.76
CA PRO A 49 18.74 10.57 -8.58
C PRO A 49 18.66 9.07 -8.34
N SER A 50 17.77 8.67 -7.44
CA SER A 50 17.53 7.28 -7.12
C SER A 50 17.32 6.63 -8.47
N SER A 51 18.13 5.61 -8.81
CA SER A 51 17.53 4.48 -9.49
C SER A 51 16.35 4.14 -8.61
N VAL A 52 15.17 4.51 -9.09
CA VAL A 52 13.87 4.28 -8.46
C VAL A 52 13.98 2.90 -7.82
N PRO A 53 13.74 2.73 -6.50
CA PRO A 53 13.57 1.40 -5.94
C PRO A 53 12.60 0.74 -6.89
N SER A 54 13.03 -0.28 -7.64
CA SER A 54 12.33 -0.66 -8.87
C SER A 54 10.85 -0.66 -8.56
N GLU A 55 10.01 0.01 -9.35
CA GLU A 55 8.56 0.10 -9.08
C GLU A 55 7.96 -1.30 -8.78
N SER A 56 8.67 -2.37 -9.15
CA SER A 56 8.43 -3.75 -8.73
C SER A 56 8.51 -4.04 -7.22
N ALA A 57 9.36 -3.43 -6.38
CA ALA A 57 9.50 -3.83 -4.96
C ALA A 57 8.43 -3.17 -4.08
N LEU A 58 8.28 -1.85 -4.18
CA LEU A 58 7.16 -1.12 -3.55
C LEU A 58 5.83 -1.52 -4.18
N GLY A 59 5.81 -1.70 -5.50
CA GLY A 59 4.66 -2.22 -6.24
C GLY A 59 4.33 -3.67 -5.90
N ARG A 60 5.28 -4.51 -5.47
CA ARG A 60 4.98 -5.87 -4.96
C ARG A 60 4.39 -5.85 -3.56
N ILE A 61 4.83 -4.95 -2.68
CA ILE A 61 4.24 -4.77 -1.34
C ILE A 61 2.82 -4.20 -1.46
N LEU A 62 2.61 -3.21 -2.32
CA LEU A 62 1.29 -2.61 -2.58
C LEU A 62 0.40 -3.54 -3.42
N ALA A 63 0.96 -4.29 -4.39
CA ALA A 63 0.23 -5.31 -5.12
C ALA A 63 -0.05 -6.55 -4.27
N ALA A 64 0.66 -6.80 -3.17
CA ALA A 64 0.25 -7.82 -2.20
C ALA A 64 -1.08 -7.44 -1.52
N ASP A 65 -1.35 -6.15 -1.29
CA ASP A 65 -2.66 -5.66 -0.83
C ASP A 65 -3.75 -5.86 -1.90
N ALA A 66 -3.40 -5.88 -3.19
CA ALA A 66 -4.29 -6.17 -4.31
C ALA A 66 -4.38 -7.67 -4.71
N ALA A 67 -3.34 -8.46 -4.39
CA ALA A 67 -3.19 -9.88 -4.70
C ALA A 67 -3.72 -10.80 -3.58
N LEU A 68 -4.09 -10.22 -2.44
CA LEU A 68 -5.10 -10.78 -1.54
C LEU A 68 -6.44 -10.88 -2.30
N ARG A 69 -6.53 -11.88 -3.18
CA ARG A 69 -7.78 -12.26 -3.84
C ARG A 69 -8.87 -12.43 -2.77
N PRO A 70 -10.13 -12.04 -3.05
CA PRO A 70 -11.26 -12.35 -2.18
C PRO A 70 -11.31 -13.84 -1.82
N ASP A 71 -10.84 -14.72 -2.71
CA ASP A 71 -10.88 -16.17 -2.52
C ASP A 71 -9.82 -16.70 -1.54
N ALA A 72 -8.65 -16.06 -1.40
CA ALA A 72 -7.65 -16.47 -0.40
C ALA A 72 -8.01 -15.96 1.00
N ALA A 73 -8.57 -14.75 1.08
CA ALA A 73 -9.20 -14.22 2.29
C ALA A 73 -10.51 -14.96 2.66
N ALA A 74 -11.19 -15.57 1.70
CA ALA A 74 -12.36 -16.43 1.93
C ALA A 74 -11.98 -17.89 2.27
N ALA A 75 -10.83 -18.39 1.80
CA ALA A 75 -10.31 -19.71 2.13
C ALA A 75 -9.69 -19.78 3.55
N ALA A 76 -9.12 -18.67 4.03
CA ALA A 76 -8.83 -18.49 5.46
C ALA A 76 -10.14 -18.22 6.21
N GLY A 77 -10.89 -19.29 6.53
CA GLY A 77 -12.30 -19.29 6.95
C GLY A 77 -12.68 -18.59 8.27
N GLY A 78 -12.09 -17.45 8.60
CA GLY A 78 -12.62 -16.48 9.56
C GLY A 78 -13.18 -15.29 8.80
N THR A 79 -14.50 -15.10 8.84
CA THR A 79 -15.15 -13.87 8.36
C THR A 79 -14.37 -12.64 8.83
N ALA A 80 -13.90 -11.80 7.90
CA ALA A 80 -13.14 -10.58 8.20
C ALA A 80 -13.88 -9.61 9.17
N ASP A 81 -15.18 -9.80 9.39
CA ASP A 81 -15.97 -9.07 10.38
C ASP A 81 -15.84 -9.58 11.83
N GLY A 82 -15.30 -10.78 12.08
CA GLY A 82 -15.16 -11.35 13.42
C GLY A 82 -13.93 -10.87 14.22
N ALA A 83 -12.97 -10.22 13.55
CA ALA A 83 -11.69 -9.82 14.15
C ALA A 83 -11.59 -8.31 14.47
N LYS A 84 -12.53 -7.48 14.01
CA LYS A 84 -12.54 -6.04 14.33
C LYS A 84 -12.75 -5.86 15.84
N GLY A 85 -11.72 -5.38 16.54
CA GLY A 85 -11.74 -5.16 18.00
C GLY A 85 -11.40 -6.39 18.85
N ARG A 86 -10.96 -7.51 18.25
CA ARG A 86 -10.41 -8.65 19.00
C ARG A 86 -8.94 -8.37 19.31
N ALA A 87 -8.53 -8.55 20.57
CA ALA A 87 -7.13 -8.49 20.96
C ALA A 87 -6.31 -9.65 20.34
N PRO A 88 -5.08 -9.40 19.88
CA PRO A 88 -4.21 -10.43 19.31
C PRO A 88 -3.87 -11.50 20.35
N ARG A 89 -3.67 -12.75 19.90
CA ARG A 89 -3.24 -13.89 20.71
C ARG A 89 -1.98 -14.54 20.16
N GLU A 90 -1.28 -15.25 21.04
CA GLU A 90 -0.08 -16.02 20.67
C GLU A 90 -0.39 -17.05 19.58
N GLY A 91 0.50 -17.18 18.59
CA GLY A 91 0.35 -18.10 17.46
C GLY A 91 -0.38 -17.51 16.26
N GLU A 92 -1.05 -16.37 16.41
CA GLU A 92 -1.84 -15.75 15.35
C GLU A 92 -0.99 -14.92 14.37
N LEU A 93 -1.37 -14.94 13.10
CA LEU A 93 -0.87 -14.07 12.04
C LEU A 93 -1.84 -12.91 11.82
N TRP A 94 -1.34 -11.70 11.89
CA TRP A 94 -2.12 -10.46 11.81
C TRP A 94 -1.57 -9.51 10.77
N ARG A 95 -2.45 -8.67 10.23
CA ARG A 95 -2.07 -7.40 9.62
C ARG A 95 -1.97 -6.35 10.73
N ALA A 96 -0.84 -5.67 10.84
CA ALA A 96 -0.62 -4.59 11.80
C ALA A 96 -0.01 -3.37 11.10
N GLY A 97 -0.45 -2.16 11.45
CA GLY A 97 -0.01 -0.94 10.78
C GLY A 97 -0.73 0.32 11.24
N ALA A 98 -0.16 1.47 10.90
CA ALA A 98 -0.85 2.77 10.93
C ALA A 98 -1.12 3.24 9.50
N GLN A 99 -0.17 3.93 8.88
CA GLN A 99 -0.22 4.34 7.47
C GLN A 99 0.19 3.20 6.53
N GLU A 100 1.26 2.49 6.90
CA GLU A 100 1.72 1.29 6.22
C GLU A 100 1.42 0.07 7.10
N ALA A 101 1.01 -1.05 6.47
CA ALA A 101 0.67 -2.28 7.16
C ALA A 101 1.61 -3.42 6.77
N LEU A 102 2.00 -4.21 7.76
CA LEU A 102 2.81 -5.41 7.63
C LEU A 102 2.02 -6.63 8.09
N LEU A 103 2.41 -7.79 7.58
CA LEU A 103 2.04 -9.05 8.23
C LEU A 103 2.97 -9.29 9.40
N VAL A 104 2.41 -9.68 10.53
CA VAL A 104 3.15 -9.97 11.75
C VAL A 104 2.61 -11.23 12.41
N TRP A 105 3.51 -12.11 12.84
CA TRP A 105 3.19 -13.24 13.67
C TRP A 105 3.34 -12.86 15.15
N VAL A 106 2.30 -13.16 15.95
CA VAL A 106 2.26 -12.86 17.37
C VAL A 106 2.93 -13.98 18.15
N ARG A 107 4.12 -13.69 18.68
CA ARG A 107 4.90 -14.65 19.47
C ARG A 107 4.39 -14.75 20.91
N ARG A 108 4.05 -13.60 21.51
CA ARG A 108 3.68 -13.48 22.92
C ARG A 108 2.85 -12.22 23.15
N VAL A 109 1.92 -12.25 24.09
CA VAL A 109 1.11 -11.08 24.48
C VAL A 109 1.40 -10.71 25.93
N TRP A 110 1.60 -9.42 26.19
CA TRP A 110 1.73 -8.84 27.53
C TRP A 110 0.68 -7.74 27.75
N ASP A 111 0.58 -7.28 28.99
CA ASP A 111 -0.27 -6.12 29.32
C ASP A 111 0.32 -4.85 28.67
N GLY A 112 -0.34 -4.34 27.64
CA GLY A 112 0.04 -3.13 26.91
C GLY A 112 1.09 -3.29 25.80
N ALA A 113 1.54 -4.51 25.49
CA ALA A 113 2.49 -4.74 24.40
C ALA A 113 2.37 -6.16 23.81
N VAL A 114 2.63 -6.29 22.51
CA VAL A 114 2.58 -7.56 21.79
C VAL A 114 3.94 -7.85 21.17
N ASP A 115 4.51 -9.01 21.48
CA ASP A 115 5.74 -9.52 20.87
C ASP A 115 5.43 -10.01 19.46
N ALA A 116 6.01 -9.37 18.45
CA ALA A 116 5.69 -9.67 17.07
C ALA A 116 6.96 -9.85 16.22
N VAL A 117 6.84 -10.74 15.25
CA VAL A 117 7.87 -11.02 14.24
C VAL A 117 7.26 -10.73 12.87
N PRO A 118 7.90 -9.91 12.02
CA PRO A 118 7.33 -9.56 10.72
C PRO A 118 7.37 -10.76 9.77
N VAL A 119 6.36 -10.80 8.91
CA VAL A 119 6.18 -11.83 7.88
C VAL A 119 6.13 -11.14 6.52
N VAL A 120 6.88 -11.68 5.57
CA VAL A 120 7.02 -11.15 4.21
C VAL A 120 6.44 -12.13 3.20
N LEU A 121 5.98 -11.62 2.08
CA LEU A 121 5.41 -12.40 0.96
C LEU A 121 6.41 -12.60 -0.18
N ASP A 122 7.61 -12.04 -0.05
CA ASP A 122 8.69 -12.15 -1.05
C ASP A 122 9.81 -13.06 -0.50
N PRO A 123 9.80 -14.36 -0.83
CA PRO A 123 10.81 -15.30 -0.35
C PRO A 123 12.22 -14.99 -0.89
N ASP A 124 12.35 -14.23 -1.99
CA ASP A 124 13.65 -13.82 -2.51
C ASP A 124 14.36 -12.82 -1.59
N MET A 125 13.60 -12.14 -0.71
CA MET A 125 14.12 -11.24 0.31
C MET A 125 14.53 -11.95 1.61
N ALA A 126 14.36 -13.27 1.69
CA ALA A 126 14.75 -14.05 2.85
C ALA A 126 16.28 -14.14 3.01
N ASP A 127 16.73 -14.15 4.26
CA ASP A 127 18.10 -14.40 4.66
C ASP A 127 18.21 -15.66 5.52
N GLU A 128 19.41 -15.93 6.05
CA GLU A 128 19.67 -17.08 6.92
C GLU A 128 18.91 -17.05 8.26
N GLN A 129 18.28 -15.92 8.60
CA GLN A 129 17.46 -15.73 9.80
C GLN A 129 15.96 -15.62 9.46
N THR A 130 15.58 -15.90 8.22
CA THR A 130 14.20 -15.87 7.74
C THR A 130 13.72 -17.28 7.45
N LEU A 131 12.73 -17.76 8.22
CA LEU A 131 12.11 -19.06 7.98
C LEU A 131 11.20 -18.99 6.76
N LEU A 132 11.44 -19.84 5.77
CA LEU A 132 10.61 -19.97 4.58
C LEU A 132 9.50 -21.00 4.82
N LEU A 133 8.26 -20.58 4.66
CA LEU A 133 7.07 -21.40 4.80
C LEU A 133 6.50 -21.70 3.41
N PRO A 134 6.29 -22.99 3.08
CA PRO A 134 5.59 -23.35 1.86
C PRO A 134 4.09 -22.98 1.94
N PRO A 135 3.38 -22.94 0.81
CA PRO A 135 1.97 -22.52 0.75
C PRO A 135 1.03 -23.32 1.65
N ASP A 136 1.28 -24.61 1.86
CA ASP A 136 0.48 -25.52 2.69
C ASP A 136 0.65 -25.30 4.20
N ALA A 137 1.76 -24.68 4.61
CA ALA A 137 2.01 -24.29 6.00
C ALA A 137 1.54 -22.84 6.30
N SER A 138 1.03 -22.14 5.29
CA SER A 138 0.64 -20.73 5.33
C SER A 138 -0.89 -20.59 5.35
N PRO A 139 -1.46 -19.79 6.26
CA PRO A 139 -2.90 -19.52 6.27
C PRO A 139 -3.37 -18.75 5.01
N LEU A 140 -2.44 -18.17 4.25
CA LEU A 140 -2.73 -17.44 3.00
C LEU A 140 -2.68 -18.34 1.76
N GLY A 141 -2.26 -19.60 1.87
CA GLY A 141 -2.05 -20.47 0.72
C GLY A 141 -0.93 -19.99 -0.23
N ALA A 142 0.01 -19.20 0.30
CA ALA A 142 1.14 -18.62 -0.42
C ALA A 142 2.43 -18.78 0.38
N GLU A 143 3.58 -18.77 -0.28
CA GLU A 143 4.89 -18.80 0.38
C GLU A 143 5.08 -17.58 1.28
N LEU A 144 5.55 -17.80 2.50
CA LEU A 144 5.81 -16.73 3.48
C LEU A 144 7.26 -16.81 3.97
N GLY A 145 7.86 -15.65 4.26
CA GLY A 145 9.10 -15.55 5.02
C GLY A 145 8.85 -14.97 6.41
N VAL A 146 9.18 -15.70 7.48
CA VAL A 146 9.10 -15.18 8.86
C VAL A 146 10.49 -14.69 9.28
N VAL A 147 10.66 -13.36 9.36
CA VAL A 147 11.97 -12.71 9.55
C VAL A 147 12.32 -12.66 11.04
N THR A 148 12.87 -13.75 11.57
CA THR A 148 13.07 -13.95 13.03
C THR A 148 14.07 -12.98 13.66
N SER A 149 14.92 -12.35 12.85
CA SER A 149 15.90 -11.34 13.26
C SER A 149 15.27 -10.01 13.67
N LEU A 150 14.06 -9.69 13.20
CA LEU A 150 13.40 -8.40 13.37
C LEU A 150 12.26 -8.44 14.39
N ARG A 151 12.54 -8.95 15.58
CA ARG A 151 11.55 -9.02 16.67
C ARG A 151 11.30 -7.65 17.30
N SER A 152 10.03 -7.25 17.47
CA SER A 152 9.66 -5.98 18.11
C SER A 152 8.44 -6.11 19.04
N HIS A 153 8.26 -5.10 19.89
CA HIS A 153 7.09 -4.96 20.77
C HIS A 153 6.15 -3.92 20.15
N LEU A 154 4.96 -4.35 19.76
CA LEU A 154 3.96 -3.51 19.12
C LEU A 154 2.86 -3.12 20.11
N HIS A 155 2.24 -1.95 19.88
CA HIS A 155 1.06 -1.54 20.61
C HIS A 155 -0.14 -2.45 20.24
N PRO A 156 -0.97 -2.90 21.19
CA PRO A 156 -2.13 -3.76 20.90
C PRO A 156 -3.09 -3.16 19.86
N ASP A 157 -3.26 -1.84 19.87
CA ASP A 157 -4.15 -1.13 18.92
C ASP A 157 -3.57 -0.98 17.51
N ALA A 158 -2.30 -1.37 17.30
CA ALA A 158 -1.70 -1.37 15.96
C ALA A 158 -2.18 -2.56 15.10
N PHE A 159 -2.90 -3.53 15.69
CA PHE A 159 -3.39 -4.73 15.03
C PHE A 159 -4.72 -4.45 14.33
N LEU A 160 -4.75 -4.62 13.00
CA LEU A 160 -5.87 -4.22 12.15
C LEU A 160 -6.82 -5.38 11.87
N SER A 161 -6.29 -6.53 11.45
CA SER A 161 -7.10 -7.69 11.07
C SER A 161 -6.36 -9.01 11.25
N LEU A 162 -7.05 -10.01 11.79
CA LEU A 162 -6.56 -11.38 11.86
C LEU A 162 -6.51 -11.99 10.45
N VAL A 163 -5.38 -12.60 10.11
CA VAL A 163 -5.18 -13.34 8.84
C VAL A 163 -5.39 -14.83 9.06
N GLY A 164 -4.90 -15.37 10.17
CA GLY A 164 -5.05 -16.80 10.49
C GLY A 164 -4.15 -17.21 11.65
N GLU A 165 -3.95 -18.50 11.83
CA GLU A 165 -3.03 -19.08 12.81
C GLU A 165 -1.97 -19.90 12.10
N LEU A 166 -0.71 -19.83 12.57
CA LEU A 166 0.33 -20.71 12.06
C LEU A 166 0.24 -22.08 12.73
N PRO A 167 0.46 -23.19 12.02
CA PRO A 167 0.51 -24.52 12.62
C PRO A 167 1.55 -24.60 13.75
N GLN A 168 1.29 -25.40 14.77
CA GLN A 168 2.20 -25.56 15.92
C GLN A 168 3.61 -26.00 15.49
N GLU A 169 3.73 -26.88 14.48
CA GLU A 169 5.01 -27.28 13.92
C GLU A 169 5.79 -26.10 13.32
N THR A 170 5.10 -25.17 12.68
CA THR A 170 5.70 -23.93 12.17
C THR A 170 6.23 -23.07 13.31
N VAL A 171 5.48 -22.96 14.41
CA VAL A 171 5.92 -22.22 15.61
C VAL A 171 7.20 -22.82 16.19
N GLU A 172 7.31 -24.14 16.23
CA GLU A 172 8.51 -24.84 16.69
C GLU A 172 9.72 -24.59 15.77
N ARG A 173 9.51 -24.54 14.45
CA ARG A 173 10.55 -24.17 13.47
C ARG A 173 11.00 -22.71 13.62
N ILE A 174 10.08 -21.78 13.89
CA ILE A 174 10.45 -20.37 14.17
C ILE A 174 11.35 -20.28 15.41
N ALA A 175 11.02 -21.02 16.47
CA ALA A 175 11.83 -21.09 17.68
C ALA A 175 13.20 -21.75 17.43
N GLU A 176 13.24 -22.76 16.56
CA GLU A 176 14.48 -23.43 16.12
C GLU A 176 15.41 -22.45 15.41
N VAL A 177 14.93 -21.70 14.42
CA VAL A 177 15.72 -20.70 13.66
C VAL A 177 16.24 -19.61 14.59
N SER A 178 15.38 -19.08 15.47
CA SER A 178 15.76 -18.05 16.44
C SER A 178 16.88 -18.53 17.38
N ARG A 179 16.79 -19.80 17.83
CA ARG A 179 17.80 -20.42 18.69
C ARG A 179 19.10 -20.71 17.93
N ALA A 180 19.01 -21.21 16.69
CA ALA A 180 20.16 -21.46 15.83
C ALA A 180 21.00 -20.20 15.61
N ALA A 181 20.33 -19.09 15.30
CA ALA A 181 20.95 -17.79 15.14
C ALA A 181 21.67 -17.32 16.42
N ALA A 182 21.03 -17.46 17.59
CA ALA A 182 21.64 -17.11 18.88
C ALA A 182 22.87 -17.98 19.23
N GLU A 183 22.89 -19.22 18.76
CA GLU A 183 23.99 -20.17 18.94
C GLU A 183 25.07 -20.06 17.85
N GLY A 184 24.86 -19.24 16.82
CA GLY A 184 25.79 -19.09 15.69
C GLY A 184 25.90 -20.35 14.82
N ARG A 185 24.85 -21.17 14.76
CA ARG A 185 24.78 -22.39 13.94
C ARG A 185 23.77 -22.25 12.80
N ALA A 186 23.89 -23.12 11.81
CA ALA A 186 22.86 -23.27 10.79
C ALA A 186 21.57 -23.86 11.42
N PRO A 187 20.38 -23.35 11.04
CA PRO A 187 19.11 -23.92 11.46
C PRO A 187 18.82 -25.24 10.76
N ASP A 188 18.08 -26.12 11.44
CA ASP A 188 17.48 -27.34 10.87
C ASP A 188 16.09 -27.01 10.31
N ALA A 189 16.04 -26.00 9.44
CA ALA A 189 14.83 -25.50 8.81
C ALA A 189 15.18 -24.86 7.45
N LEU A 190 14.17 -24.74 6.58
CA LEU A 190 14.34 -24.04 5.31
C LEU A 190 14.42 -22.53 5.57
N VAL A 191 15.59 -21.94 5.33
CA VAL A 191 15.84 -20.50 5.46
C VAL A 191 16.40 -19.93 4.16
N GLY A 192 16.42 -18.60 4.05
CA GLY A 192 17.05 -17.91 2.93
C GLY A 192 18.58 -18.06 2.91
N PRO A 193 19.23 -17.67 1.81
CA PRO A 193 20.69 -17.74 1.69
C PRO A 193 21.37 -16.71 2.60
N GLN A 194 22.59 -17.01 3.03
CA GLN A 194 23.35 -16.11 3.90
C GLN A 194 23.59 -14.73 3.25
N VAL A 195 23.44 -13.66 4.03
CA VAL A 195 23.88 -12.31 3.61
C VAL A 195 25.39 -12.19 3.83
N LEU A 196 26.15 -12.12 2.73
CA LEU A 196 27.62 -12.06 2.76
C LEU A 196 28.17 -10.65 2.54
N ASP A 197 27.36 -9.75 1.98
CA ASP A 197 27.72 -8.39 1.62
C ASP A 197 26.85 -7.39 2.38
N SER A 198 27.45 -6.31 2.89
CA SER A 198 26.72 -5.21 3.53
C SER A 198 25.89 -4.40 2.55
N ASP A 199 26.21 -4.45 1.26
CA ASP A 199 25.47 -3.76 0.18
C ASP A 199 24.33 -4.61 -0.41
N ASP A 200 24.04 -5.78 0.19
CA ASP A 200 22.91 -6.63 -0.20
C ASP A 200 21.57 -5.91 0.02
N GLN A 201 20.70 -5.92 -1.00
CA GLN A 201 19.39 -5.26 -0.96
C GLN A 201 18.50 -5.76 0.17
N ARG A 202 18.69 -7.00 0.63
CA ARG A 202 17.96 -7.59 1.76
C ARG A 202 18.19 -6.81 3.06
N VAL A 203 19.38 -6.22 3.23
CA VAL A 203 19.70 -5.38 4.41
C VAL A 203 18.84 -4.11 4.42
N GLU A 204 18.70 -3.44 3.27
CA GLU A 204 17.85 -2.24 3.15
C GLU A 204 16.37 -2.58 3.32
N TYR A 205 15.93 -3.70 2.77
CA TYR A 205 14.58 -4.20 2.94
C TYR A 205 14.26 -4.47 4.42
N GLN A 206 15.14 -5.15 5.14
CA GLN A 206 15.00 -5.39 6.59
C GLN A 206 14.99 -4.10 7.42
N GLN A 207 15.82 -3.12 7.07
CA GLN A 207 15.80 -1.80 7.72
C GLN A 207 14.47 -1.07 7.51
N THR A 208 13.84 -1.26 6.35
CA THR A 208 12.53 -0.68 6.02
C THR A 208 11.44 -1.31 6.89
N ILE A 209 11.40 -2.64 6.95
CA ILE A 209 10.49 -3.38 7.86
C ILE A 209 10.69 -2.94 9.31
N ALA A 210 11.94 -2.89 9.78
CA ALA A 210 12.26 -2.46 11.13
C ALA A 210 11.79 -1.02 11.42
N SER A 211 11.87 -0.13 10.43
CA SER A 211 11.38 1.26 10.57
C SER A 211 9.86 1.30 10.74
N VAL A 212 9.10 0.56 9.92
CA VAL A 212 7.64 0.47 10.04
C VAL A 212 7.23 -0.16 11.38
N MET A 213 7.93 -1.22 11.81
CA MET A 213 7.69 -1.81 13.14
C MET A 213 8.00 -0.85 14.30
N ALA A 214 8.99 0.03 14.14
CA ALA A 214 9.34 1.02 15.16
C ALA A 214 8.23 2.05 15.38
N GLU A 215 7.49 2.42 14.32
CA GLU A 215 6.34 3.33 14.39
C GLU A 215 5.15 2.73 15.17
N MET A 216 5.05 1.40 15.15
CA MET A 216 4.01 0.64 15.87
C MET A 216 4.36 0.34 17.33
N THR A 217 5.55 0.74 17.82
CA THR A 217 5.93 0.51 19.23
C THR A 217 5.03 1.31 20.18
N PRO A 218 4.75 0.83 21.42
CA PRO A 218 3.85 1.53 22.34
C PRO A 218 4.19 3.02 22.55
N ALA A 219 5.48 3.36 22.67
CA ALA A 219 5.90 4.75 22.84
C ALA A 219 5.77 5.59 21.56
N ALA A 220 6.01 5.01 20.38
CA ALA A 220 5.77 5.71 19.11
C ALA A 220 4.27 5.90 18.88
N TRP A 221 3.50 4.83 19.07
CA TRP A 221 2.06 4.80 18.94
C TRP A 221 1.38 5.83 19.83
N ALA A 222 1.70 5.89 21.13
CA ALA A 222 1.12 6.87 22.04
C ALA A 222 1.48 8.34 21.68
N ARG A 223 2.60 8.58 20.98
CA ARG A 223 2.99 9.92 20.53
C ARG A 223 2.23 10.37 19.30
N THR A 224 1.98 9.45 18.37
CA THR A 224 1.27 9.71 17.10
C THR A 224 -0.24 9.59 17.25
N HIS A 225 -0.71 8.71 18.14
CA HIS A 225 -2.10 8.40 18.44
C HIS A 225 -2.35 8.70 19.92
N LYS A 226 -2.29 10.00 20.29
CA LYS A 226 -2.76 10.41 21.61
C LYS A 226 -4.19 9.90 21.77
N PRO A 227 -4.52 9.18 22.87
CA PRO A 227 -5.90 8.85 23.16
C PRO A 227 -6.67 10.15 23.16
N ASP A 228 -7.62 10.21 22.25
CA ASP A 228 -8.29 11.43 21.89
C ASP A 228 -9.24 11.85 23.01
N ASP A 229 -8.81 12.77 23.86
CA ASP A 229 -9.56 13.25 25.03
C ASP A 229 -10.74 14.18 24.63
N THR A 230 -11.37 13.96 23.47
CA THR A 230 -12.48 14.78 22.98
C THR A 230 -13.66 13.95 22.47
N ARG A 231 -14.33 13.27 23.41
CA ARG A 231 -15.80 13.35 23.63
C ARG A 231 -16.69 13.47 22.37
N THR A 232 -16.50 12.60 21.39
CA THR A 232 -17.41 12.36 20.24
C THR A 232 -17.65 10.86 19.95
N ASP A 233 -17.23 9.98 20.86
CA ASP A 233 -17.18 8.52 20.67
C ASP A 233 -18.51 7.83 20.30
N ASP A 234 -19.67 8.43 20.58
CA ASP A 234 -20.96 7.79 20.27
C ASP A 234 -21.53 8.18 18.90
N ALA A 235 -21.06 9.26 18.28
CA ALA A 235 -21.64 9.78 17.03
C ALA A 235 -21.16 9.01 15.79
N GLY A 236 -19.88 8.64 15.75
CA GLY A 236 -19.30 7.84 14.66
C GLY A 236 -20.01 6.50 14.46
N PRO A 237 -20.17 5.67 15.51
CA PRO A 237 -20.90 4.41 15.44
C PRO A 237 -22.33 4.54 14.89
N ALA A 238 -23.07 5.56 15.34
CA ALA A 238 -24.44 5.78 14.88
C ALA A 238 -24.51 6.22 13.40
N LEU A 239 -23.57 7.05 12.95
CA LEU A 239 -23.49 7.44 11.54
C LEU A 239 -23.13 6.26 10.63
N TYR A 240 -22.26 5.34 11.07
CA TYR A 240 -21.96 4.11 10.31
C TYR A 240 -23.20 3.26 10.10
N VAL A 241 -24.05 3.09 11.11
CA VAL A 241 -25.30 2.31 10.98
C VAL A 241 -26.19 2.87 9.86
N VAL A 242 -26.26 4.20 9.75
CA VAL A 242 -27.04 4.87 8.70
C VAL A 242 -26.40 4.66 7.32
N ILE A 243 -25.09 4.91 7.20
CA ILE A 243 -24.36 4.77 5.93
C ILE A 243 -24.38 3.32 5.44
N ASP A 244 -24.04 2.36 6.28
CA ASP A 244 -23.98 0.95 5.91
C ASP A 244 -25.37 0.33 5.69
N GLY A 245 -26.39 0.84 6.37
CA GLY A 245 -27.76 0.35 6.24
C GLY A 245 -28.47 0.84 4.97
N GLU A 246 -28.22 2.08 4.55
CA GLU A 246 -29.04 2.73 3.51
C GLU A 246 -28.30 3.00 2.20
N LEU A 247 -27.00 3.34 2.25
CA LEU A 247 -26.26 3.75 1.06
C LEU A 247 -26.02 2.57 0.07
N PRO A 248 -25.67 1.36 0.54
CA PRO A 248 -25.50 0.18 -0.34
C PRO A 248 -26.74 -0.18 -1.15
N ALA A 249 -27.94 0.16 -0.67
CA ALA A 249 -29.19 -0.09 -1.38
C ALA A 249 -29.40 0.86 -2.57
N ARG A 250 -28.72 2.01 -2.58
CA ARG A 250 -28.77 3.00 -3.67
C ARG A 250 -27.59 2.86 -4.62
N HIS A 251 -26.39 2.63 -4.08
CA HIS A 251 -25.17 2.43 -4.84
C HIS A 251 -24.37 1.25 -4.26
N PRO A 252 -23.78 0.37 -5.08
CA PRO A 252 -22.86 -0.67 -4.61
C PRO A 252 -21.52 -0.07 -4.15
N CYS A 253 -21.55 0.75 -3.11
CA CYS A 253 -20.41 1.48 -2.57
C CYS A 253 -19.65 0.63 -1.55
N ARG A 254 -18.35 0.94 -1.39
CA ARG A 254 -17.50 0.42 -0.32
C ARG A 254 -17.32 1.48 0.74
N VAL A 255 -17.53 1.12 2.00
CA VAL A 255 -17.36 2.02 3.15
C VAL A 255 -16.12 1.60 3.93
N HIS A 256 -15.09 2.45 3.91
CA HIS A 256 -13.90 2.31 4.72
C HIS A 256 -14.06 3.15 5.99
N ARG A 257 -14.05 2.50 7.15
CA ARG A 257 -14.25 3.17 8.45
C ARG A 257 -12.91 3.52 9.09
N SER A 258 -12.93 4.47 10.02
CA SER A 258 -11.80 4.85 10.88
C SER A 258 -10.62 5.44 10.09
N LEU A 259 -10.74 6.72 9.76
CA LEU A 259 -9.68 7.47 9.11
C LEU A 259 -8.94 8.33 10.14
N PRO A 260 -7.61 8.38 10.11
CA PRO A 260 -6.84 9.22 11.04
C PRO A 260 -6.94 10.71 10.70
N ALA A 261 -7.53 11.08 9.56
CA ALA A 261 -7.56 12.44 9.05
C ALA A 261 -8.45 13.36 9.90
N ALA A 262 -7.88 14.48 10.32
CA ALA A 262 -8.56 15.51 11.09
C ALA A 262 -8.03 16.91 10.75
N ALA A 263 -8.91 17.90 10.81
CA ALA A 263 -8.57 19.29 10.49
C ALA A 263 -9.10 20.24 11.58
N PRO A 264 -8.23 21.10 12.16
CA PRO A 264 -8.66 22.10 13.14
C PRO A 264 -9.39 23.26 12.50
N LEU A 265 -10.45 23.70 13.17
CA LEU A 265 -11.10 24.97 12.92
C LEU A 265 -10.53 26.06 13.85
N PRO A 266 -10.68 27.36 13.53
CA PRO A 266 -10.15 28.46 14.34
C PRO A 266 -10.73 28.56 15.76
N ASP A 267 -11.93 28.03 15.99
CA ASP A 267 -12.60 27.98 17.30
C ASP A 267 -12.07 26.85 18.20
N GLY A 268 -11.12 26.04 17.71
CA GLY A 268 -10.56 24.89 18.42
C GLY A 268 -11.34 23.60 18.25
N SER A 269 -12.47 23.62 17.54
CA SER A 269 -13.18 22.40 17.15
C SER A 269 -12.39 21.63 16.08
N MET A 270 -12.73 20.35 15.93
CA MET A 270 -12.03 19.44 15.03
C MET A 270 -13.01 18.81 14.04
N LEU A 271 -12.79 19.04 12.75
CA LEU A 271 -13.45 18.29 11.69
C LEU A 271 -12.73 16.95 11.53
N ARG A 272 -13.44 15.84 11.75
CA ARG A 272 -12.83 14.49 11.81
C ARG A 272 -13.38 13.59 10.73
N ALA A 273 -12.52 13.02 9.90
CA ALA A 273 -12.92 12.00 8.95
C ALA A 273 -13.31 10.72 9.71
N VAL A 274 -14.52 10.22 9.48
CA VAL A 274 -15.01 8.98 10.10
C VAL A 274 -15.10 7.84 9.11
N ALA A 275 -15.44 8.14 7.85
CA ALA A 275 -15.54 7.13 6.81
C ALA A 275 -15.04 7.66 5.47
N ARG A 276 -14.70 6.75 4.57
CA ARG A 276 -14.53 7.01 3.14
C ARG A 276 -15.48 6.10 2.39
N VAL A 277 -16.35 6.69 1.58
CA VAL A 277 -17.26 5.97 0.70
C VAL A 277 -16.68 5.99 -0.70
N GLY A 278 -16.38 4.82 -1.24
CA GLY A 278 -15.93 4.64 -2.63
C GLY A 278 -17.04 4.04 -3.50
N TYR A 279 -17.20 4.56 -4.70
CA TYR A 279 -18.08 4.01 -5.75
C TYR A 279 -17.44 4.28 -7.12
N ALA A 280 -17.23 3.21 -7.90
CA ALA A 280 -16.48 3.26 -9.15
C ALA A 280 -15.10 3.92 -8.99
N ASP A 281 -14.80 4.97 -9.76
CA ASP A 281 -13.58 5.78 -9.72
C ASP A 281 -13.69 6.99 -8.78
N SER A 282 -14.80 7.14 -8.09
CA SER A 282 -15.08 8.27 -7.20
C SER A 282 -15.03 7.86 -5.73
N SER A 283 -14.51 8.74 -4.88
CA SER A 283 -14.62 8.56 -3.44
C SER A 283 -14.86 9.87 -2.69
N VAL A 284 -15.59 9.77 -1.58
CA VAL A 284 -15.99 10.90 -0.74
C VAL A 284 -15.68 10.57 0.72
N LEU A 285 -15.04 11.52 1.41
CA LEU A 285 -14.81 11.43 2.86
C LEU A 285 -16.08 11.85 3.57
N VAL A 286 -16.44 11.14 4.63
CA VAL A 286 -17.50 11.53 5.54
C VAL A 286 -16.82 12.04 6.79
N ALA A 287 -17.04 13.32 7.11
CA ALA A 287 -16.40 13.98 8.24
C ALA A 287 -17.45 14.51 9.22
N LEU A 288 -17.20 14.38 10.52
CA LEU A 288 -18.10 14.83 11.59
C LEU A 288 -17.62 16.14 12.21
N LEU A 289 -18.58 17.04 12.45
CA LEU A 289 -18.42 18.24 13.26
C LEU A 289 -19.74 18.56 13.98
N ALA A 290 -19.74 18.47 15.32
CA ALA A 290 -20.96 18.51 16.14
C ALA A 290 -21.83 19.75 15.90
N ASP A 291 -21.22 20.94 15.80
CA ASP A 291 -21.89 22.23 15.60
C ASP A 291 -21.51 22.89 14.26
N TRP A 292 -21.42 22.11 13.19
CA TRP A 292 -20.91 22.61 11.91
C TRP A 292 -21.67 23.82 11.35
N GLN A 293 -22.98 23.94 11.63
CA GLN A 293 -23.80 25.07 11.17
C GLN A 293 -23.44 26.40 11.85
N ALA A 294 -22.81 26.35 13.03
CA ALA A 294 -22.33 27.55 13.72
C ALA A 294 -20.95 27.99 13.23
N ALA A 295 -20.21 27.09 12.57
CA ALA A 295 -18.90 27.40 12.04
C ALA A 295 -19.03 28.31 10.80
N PRO A 296 -18.18 29.36 10.68
CA PRO A 296 -18.13 30.16 9.46
C PRO A 296 -17.83 29.29 8.25
N GLU A 297 -18.57 29.52 7.17
CA GLU A 297 -18.47 28.71 5.95
C GLU A 297 -17.03 28.65 5.40
N ARG A 298 -16.31 29.77 5.45
CA ARG A 298 -14.90 29.86 5.07
C ARG A 298 -14.02 28.88 5.85
N ASP A 299 -14.28 28.72 7.14
CA ASP A 299 -13.50 27.85 8.03
C ASP A 299 -13.81 26.38 7.75
N LEU A 300 -15.07 26.06 7.43
CA LEU A 300 -15.47 24.73 6.97
C LEU A 300 -14.81 24.34 5.66
N VAL A 301 -14.77 25.26 4.68
CA VAL A 301 -14.13 25.01 3.38
C VAL A 301 -12.63 24.78 3.55
N GLU A 302 -11.97 25.60 4.37
CA GLU A 302 -10.54 25.47 4.65
C GLU A 302 -10.21 24.19 5.44
N ALA A 303 -11.02 23.82 6.44
CA ALA A 303 -10.87 22.57 7.16
C ALA A 303 -11.10 21.36 6.25
N GLY A 304 -12.14 21.41 5.41
CA GLY A 304 -12.44 20.37 4.42
C GLY A 304 -11.32 20.21 3.38
N ARG A 305 -10.71 21.31 2.93
CA ARG A 305 -9.52 21.29 2.06
C ARG A 305 -8.35 20.54 2.71
N ARG A 306 -8.02 20.89 3.96
CA ARG A 306 -6.93 20.24 4.71
C ARG A 306 -7.20 18.75 4.94
N LEU A 307 -8.46 18.39 5.15
CA LEU A 307 -8.87 17.01 5.32
C LEU A 307 -8.72 16.21 4.01
N LEU A 308 -9.10 16.80 2.88
CA LEU A 308 -8.89 16.21 1.56
C LEU A 308 -7.40 16.13 1.16
N GLU A 309 -6.56 17.05 1.65
CA GLU A 309 -5.09 16.99 1.46
C GLU A 309 -4.44 15.81 2.20
N GLN A 310 -5.01 15.39 3.33
CA GLN A 310 -4.51 14.26 4.12
C GLN A 310 -4.90 12.90 3.52
N GLU A 311 -5.93 12.85 2.68
CA GLU A 311 -6.52 11.62 2.14
C GLU A 311 -6.52 11.63 0.60
N PRO A 312 -5.34 11.45 -0.03
CA PRO A 312 -5.21 11.48 -1.48
C PRO A 312 -6.11 10.41 -2.13
N GLY A 313 -6.92 10.85 -3.08
CA GLY A 313 -7.89 10.02 -3.81
C GLY A 313 -9.35 10.25 -3.40
N ALA A 314 -9.61 10.99 -2.32
CA ALA A 314 -10.92 11.54 -2.07
C ALA A 314 -11.20 12.74 -2.99
N GLY A 315 -12.29 12.69 -3.77
CA GLY A 315 -12.70 13.78 -4.65
C GLY A 315 -13.55 14.85 -3.95
N ALA A 316 -14.11 14.51 -2.78
CA ALA A 316 -14.96 15.40 -1.99
C ALA A 316 -14.99 15.00 -0.51
N ALA A 317 -15.43 15.92 0.34
CA ALA A 317 -15.71 15.68 1.76
C ALA A 317 -17.16 16.08 2.09
N ALA A 318 -17.95 15.14 2.60
CA ALA A 318 -19.27 15.35 3.20
C ALA A 318 -19.09 15.73 4.67
N ILE A 319 -19.27 17.01 4.99
CA ILE A 319 -19.23 17.53 6.35
C ILE A 319 -20.60 17.33 6.99
N CYS A 320 -20.66 16.54 8.05
CA CYS A 320 -21.88 16.04 8.68
C CYS A 320 -22.03 16.59 10.10
N GLY A 321 -23.24 17.01 10.45
CA GLY A 321 -23.64 17.37 11.81
C GLY A 321 -24.09 16.17 12.64
N GLY A 322 -24.60 16.44 13.84
CA GLY A 322 -25.12 15.41 14.74
C GLY A 322 -26.49 14.82 14.37
N PRO A 323 -26.94 13.78 15.10
CA PRO A 323 -28.28 13.19 14.96
C PRO A 323 -29.39 14.22 15.29
N PRO A 324 -30.65 14.00 14.88
CA PRO A 324 -31.25 12.73 14.42
C PRO A 324 -31.19 12.47 12.91
N LEU A 325 -30.79 13.45 12.11
CA LEU A 325 -30.94 13.41 10.65
C LEU A 325 -29.62 13.53 9.88
N TRP A 326 -28.51 13.71 10.60
CA TRP A 326 -27.16 13.81 10.02
C TRP A 326 -27.12 14.77 8.82
N PRO A 327 -27.48 16.05 9.00
CA PRO A 327 -27.43 17.03 7.91
C PRO A 327 -25.98 17.14 7.44
N ALA A 328 -25.80 17.11 6.13
CA ALA A 328 -24.51 17.06 5.48
C ALA A 328 -24.46 17.98 4.26
N THR A 329 -23.32 18.63 4.09
CA THR A 329 -22.97 19.33 2.85
C THR A 329 -21.74 18.69 2.25
N VAL A 330 -21.77 18.43 0.94
CA VAL A 330 -20.64 17.88 0.20
C VAL A 330 -19.81 19.02 -0.37
N LEU A 331 -18.53 19.02 -0.01
CA LEU A 331 -17.52 19.94 -0.49
C LEU A 331 -16.61 19.20 -1.47
N GLU A 332 -16.68 19.55 -2.75
CA GLU A 332 -15.80 18.98 -3.77
C GLU A 332 -14.39 19.59 -3.69
N TRP A 333 -13.38 18.80 -4.03
CA TRP A 333 -11.99 19.27 -4.10
C TRP A 333 -11.79 20.48 -5.03
N SER A 334 -12.48 20.50 -6.16
CA SER A 334 -12.49 21.65 -7.08
C SER A 334 -13.09 22.90 -6.44
N ALA A 335 -14.07 22.72 -5.55
CA ALA A 335 -14.78 23.78 -4.85
C ALA A 335 -14.05 24.27 -3.59
N THR A 336 -12.93 23.66 -3.18
CA THR A 336 -12.16 24.14 -2.01
C THR A 336 -11.12 25.21 -2.34
N ARG A 337 -10.95 25.53 -3.63
CA ARG A 337 -9.87 26.38 -4.12
C ARG A 337 -10.43 27.71 -4.62
N GLU A 338 -9.66 28.76 -4.42
CA GLU A 338 -9.88 30.02 -5.12
C GLU A 338 -9.64 29.83 -6.62
N ALA A 339 -10.47 30.45 -7.45
CA ALA A 339 -10.39 30.32 -8.90
C ALA A 339 -10.39 31.71 -9.55
N TYR A 340 -9.78 31.85 -10.73
CA TYR A 340 -9.86 33.08 -11.50
C TYR A 340 -11.11 33.07 -12.38
N GLU A 341 -12.02 34.02 -12.17
CA GLU A 341 -13.21 34.19 -13.00
C GLU A 341 -12.84 34.67 -14.40
N SER A 342 -13.26 33.92 -15.42
CA SER A 342 -13.18 34.34 -16.82
C SER A 342 -14.39 35.21 -17.19
N PRO A 343 -14.23 36.27 -18.00
CA PRO A 343 -12.98 36.75 -18.61
C PRO A 343 -12.20 37.76 -17.75
N GLY A 344 -12.72 38.15 -16.58
CA GLY A 344 -12.22 39.28 -15.80
C GLY A 344 -10.90 39.07 -15.06
N GLY A 345 -10.42 37.83 -14.94
CA GLY A 345 -9.19 37.49 -14.21
C GLY A 345 -9.25 37.85 -12.72
N ARG A 346 -10.46 37.99 -12.15
CA ARG A 346 -10.63 38.28 -10.72
C ARG A 346 -10.52 36.98 -9.95
N LEU A 347 -9.76 36.99 -8.86
CA LEU A 347 -9.72 35.88 -7.93
C LEU A 347 -11.06 35.82 -7.19
N ALA A 348 -11.81 34.76 -7.44
CA ALA A 348 -13.06 34.45 -6.77
C ALA A 348 -12.79 33.46 -5.63
N PRO A 349 -13.45 33.68 -4.48
CA PRO A 349 -13.39 32.72 -3.38
C PRO A 349 -14.05 31.39 -3.80
N PRO A 350 -13.84 30.31 -3.02
CA PRO A 350 -14.65 29.10 -3.10
C PRO A 350 -16.15 29.42 -3.24
N PRO A 351 -16.89 28.70 -4.10
CA PRO A 351 -18.34 28.88 -4.22
C PRO A 351 -19.01 28.55 -2.88
N PRO A 352 -20.18 29.15 -2.60
CA PRO A 352 -20.86 28.91 -1.36
C PRO A 352 -21.25 27.43 -1.22
N LEU A 353 -21.14 26.91 0.01
CA LEU A 353 -21.62 25.59 0.39
C LEU A 353 -23.10 25.46 0.04
N GLY A 354 -23.45 24.35 -0.64
CA GLY A 354 -24.83 24.06 -0.98
C GLY A 354 -25.69 23.78 0.26
N ASP A 355 -27.02 23.92 0.10
CA ASP A 355 -27.98 23.62 1.15
C ASP A 355 -27.76 22.19 1.70
N PRO A 356 -27.75 22.01 3.04
CA PRO A 356 -27.52 20.69 3.62
C PRO A 356 -28.64 19.72 3.27
N LEU A 357 -28.24 18.51 2.90
CA LEU A 357 -29.12 17.36 2.70
C LEU A 357 -28.90 16.34 3.83
N TYR A 358 -29.75 15.33 3.96
CA TYR A 358 -29.40 14.20 4.83
C TYR A 358 -28.20 13.46 4.26
N VAL A 359 -27.32 12.94 5.13
CA VAL A 359 -26.05 12.33 4.72
C VAL A 359 -26.20 11.31 3.59
N ILE A 360 -27.22 10.44 3.62
CA ILE A 360 -27.47 9.46 2.56
C ILE A 360 -27.84 10.12 1.24
N ASP A 361 -28.70 11.15 1.27
CA ASP A 361 -29.11 11.88 0.08
C ASP A 361 -27.97 12.75 -0.47
N ALA A 362 -27.16 13.34 0.41
CA ALA A 362 -25.97 14.11 0.04
C ALA A 362 -24.95 13.22 -0.67
N LEU A 363 -24.65 12.05 -0.10
CA LEU A 363 -23.73 11.08 -0.68
C LEU A 363 -24.27 10.50 -1.98
N ALA A 364 -25.53 10.03 -2.02
CA ALA A 364 -26.14 9.49 -3.23
C ALA A 364 -26.15 10.52 -4.36
N LYS A 365 -26.57 11.76 -4.09
CA LYS A 365 -26.56 12.85 -5.09
C LYS A 365 -25.17 13.13 -5.63
N TYR A 366 -24.14 13.14 -4.77
CA TYR A 366 -22.76 13.31 -5.22
C TYR A 366 -22.31 12.14 -6.11
N LEU A 367 -22.62 10.90 -5.72
CA LEU A 367 -22.26 9.71 -6.50
C LEU A 367 -23.02 9.61 -7.84
N ASP A 368 -24.29 10.01 -7.89
CA ASP A 368 -25.10 10.07 -9.11
C ASP A 368 -24.54 11.06 -10.14
N LEU A 369 -23.99 12.19 -9.68
CA LEU A 369 -23.39 13.20 -10.54
C LEU A 369 -22.02 12.79 -11.10
N ARG A 370 -21.41 11.74 -10.55
CA ARG A 370 -20.14 11.20 -11.01
C ARG A 370 -20.42 10.04 -11.95
N THR A 371 -20.64 10.38 -13.22
CA THR A 371 -20.60 9.39 -14.30
C THR A 371 -19.23 8.74 -14.28
N PRO A 372 -19.13 7.41 -14.05
CA PRO A 372 -17.85 6.71 -14.15
C PRO A 372 -17.19 7.03 -15.49
N SER A 373 -15.87 7.17 -15.51
CA SER A 373 -15.13 7.47 -16.74
C SER A 373 -15.40 6.50 -17.91
N TRP A 374 -15.89 5.28 -17.65
CA TRP A 374 -16.32 4.32 -18.66
C TRP A 374 -17.78 4.48 -19.12
N ASP A 375 -18.67 5.10 -18.33
CA ASP A 375 -20.05 5.40 -18.76
C ASP A 375 -20.09 6.69 -19.59
N ALA A 376 -19.14 7.62 -19.36
CA ALA A 376 -18.95 8.80 -20.21
C ALA A 376 -18.44 8.45 -21.63
N THR A 377 -18.07 7.19 -21.88
CA THR A 377 -17.63 6.70 -23.21
C THR A 377 -18.75 6.13 -24.09
N GLU A 378 -20.03 6.44 -23.82
CA GLU A 378 -21.12 6.28 -24.82
C GLU A 378 -21.04 7.33 -25.94
N GLU A 379 -19.92 7.32 -26.63
CA GLU A 379 -19.75 7.52 -28.07
C GLU A 379 -18.31 7.08 -28.36
N ALA A 380 -18.03 5.79 -28.14
CA ALA A 380 -16.79 5.19 -28.58
C ALA A 380 -16.72 5.36 -30.10
N SER A 381 -16.11 6.46 -30.54
CA SER A 381 -15.57 6.61 -31.88
C SER A 381 -14.82 5.31 -32.15
N ALA A 382 -15.31 4.53 -33.11
CA ALA A 382 -14.77 3.21 -33.42
C ALA A 382 -13.25 3.30 -33.39
N VAL A 383 -12.62 2.67 -32.39
CA VAL A 383 -11.17 2.61 -32.29
C VAL A 383 -10.72 2.12 -33.66
N PRO A 384 -9.93 2.91 -34.42
CA PRO A 384 -9.53 2.50 -35.76
C PRO A 384 -8.93 1.12 -35.59
N THR A 385 -9.56 0.12 -36.23
CA THR A 385 -9.20 -1.29 -36.11
C THR A 385 -7.70 -1.39 -36.22
N ALA A 386 -7.03 -1.54 -35.07
CA ALA A 386 -5.59 -1.61 -35.04
C ALA A 386 -5.25 -2.84 -35.89
N ASP A 387 -4.31 -2.69 -36.83
CA ASP A 387 -3.80 -3.81 -37.61
C ASP A 387 -3.04 -4.76 -36.67
N LEU A 388 -3.83 -5.54 -35.92
CA LEU A 388 -3.35 -6.46 -34.91
C LEU A 388 -2.49 -7.53 -35.60
N ALA A 389 -2.86 -7.95 -36.80
CA ALA A 389 -2.09 -8.91 -37.59
C ALA A 389 -0.70 -8.37 -37.95
N GLY A 390 -0.60 -7.13 -38.44
CA GLY A 390 0.67 -6.49 -38.74
C GLY A 390 1.52 -6.28 -37.48
N ARG A 391 0.91 -5.86 -36.37
CA ARG A 391 1.61 -5.62 -35.10
C ARG A 391 2.11 -6.90 -34.44
N THR A 392 1.31 -7.97 -34.41
CA THR A 392 1.74 -9.25 -33.83
C THR A 392 2.84 -9.90 -34.66
N THR A 393 2.74 -9.84 -36.00
CA THR A 393 3.78 -10.36 -36.89
C THR A 393 5.10 -9.60 -36.72
N ALA A 394 5.05 -8.27 -36.61
CA ALA A 394 6.24 -7.45 -36.38
C ALA A 394 6.89 -7.75 -35.01
N ALA A 395 6.09 -7.86 -33.95
CA ALA A 395 6.59 -8.19 -32.62
C ALA A 395 7.20 -9.60 -32.56
N ALA A 396 6.55 -10.58 -33.21
CA ALA A 396 7.06 -11.94 -33.31
C ALA A 396 8.40 -11.99 -34.08
N ALA A 397 8.54 -11.23 -35.15
CA ALA A 397 9.81 -11.14 -35.89
C ALA A 397 10.95 -10.58 -35.03
N VAL A 398 10.68 -9.55 -34.22
CA VAL A 398 11.67 -9.00 -33.27
C VAL A 398 12.05 -10.05 -32.22
N ALA A 399 11.08 -10.75 -31.64
CA ALA A 399 11.33 -11.78 -30.63
C ALA A 399 12.16 -12.96 -31.19
N VAL A 400 11.86 -13.43 -32.41
CA VAL A 400 12.63 -14.50 -33.07
C VAL A 400 14.05 -14.05 -33.39
N ALA A 401 14.22 -12.80 -33.86
CA ALA A 401 15.54 -12.24 -34.12
C ALA A 401 16.38 -12.13 -32.84
N ASP A 402 15.77 -11.70 -31.73
CA ASP A 402 16.44 -11.65 -30.43
C ASP A 402 16.81 -13.05 -29.93
N LEU A 403 15.90 -14.02 -30.02
CA LEU A 403 16.17 -15.43 -29.68
C LEU A 403 17.38 -15.98 -30.45
N ALA A 404 17.45 -15.73 -31.75
CA ALA A 404 18.58 -16.14 -32.59
C ALA A 404 19.88 -15.43 -32.19
N ALA A 405 19.81 -14.12 -31.88
CA ALA A 405 20.96 -13.35 -31.42
C ALA A 405 21.48 -13.86 -30.07
N GLN A 406 20.59 -14.13 -29.11
CA GLN A 406 20.93 -14.71 -27.82
C GLN A 406 21.52 -16.13 -27.97
N GLY A 407 20.89 -16.95 -28.81
CA GLY A 407 21.32 -18.30 -29.13
C GLY A 407 22.70 -18.40 -29.78
N SER A 408 23.06 -17.42 -30.61
CA SER A 408 24.39 -17.31 -31.22
C SER A 408 25.53 -17.22 -30.20
N ARG A 409 25.22 -16.78 -28.97
CA ARG A 409 26.17 -16.65 -27.84
C ARG A 409 26.31 -17.92 -27.01
N ALA A 410 25.60 -19.01 -27.34
CA ALA A 410 25.69 -20.26 -26.60
C ALA A 410 27.09 -20.90 -26.71
N HIS A 411 27.62 -21.44 -25.60
CA HIS A 411 28.96 -22.03 -25.54
C HIS A 411 29.08 -23.43 -26.17
N THR A 412 27.96 -24.12 -26.39
CA THR A 412 27.95 -25.46 -26.99
C THR A 412 27.48 -25.40 -28.45
N PRO A 413 28.24 -25.93 -29.42
CA PRO A 413 27.90 -25.85 -30.85
C PRO A 413 26.49 -26.33 -31.20
N ALA A 414 26.02 -27.39 -30.53
CA ALA A 414 24.67 -27.93 -30.73
C ALA A 414 23.57 -26.92 -30.33
N LYS A 415 23.76 -26.16 -29.24
CA LYS A 415 22.80 -25.12 -28.83
C LYS A 415 22.87 -23.93 -29.77
N THR A 416 24.06 -23.49 -30.17
CA THR A 416 24.22 -22.41 -31.16
C THR A 416 23.45 -22.75 -32.43
N GLN A 417 23.67 -23.94 -32.99
CA GLN A 417 22.98 -24.40 -34.18
C GLN A 417 21.46 -24.48 -34.00
N ALA A 418 20.98 -25.02 -32.87
CA ALA A 418 19.54 -25.14 -32.59
C ALA A 418 18.84 -23.77 -32.51
N TRP A 419 19.49 -22.76 -31.93
CA TRP A 419 18.89 -21.43 -31.76
C TRP A 419 19.11 -20.49 -32.95
N THR A 420 20.10 -20.73 -33.81
CA THR A 420 20.32 -19.91 -35.04
C THR A 420 19.64 -20.49 -36.28
N ALA A 421 19.30 -21.78 -36.29
CA ALA A 421 18.62 -22.46 -37.41
C ALA A 421 17.09 -22.52 -37.21
N LEU A 422 16.49 -21.42 -36.74
CA LEU A 422 15.04 -21.32 -36.57
C LEU A 422 14.32 -21.31 -37.93
N PRO A 423 13.11 -21.89 -38.05
CA PRO A 423 12.32 -21.82 -39.27
C PRO A 423 12.03 -20.38 -39.69
N ALA A 424 12.05 -20.11 -41.00
CA ALA A 424 11.78 -18.78 -41.54
C ALA A 424 10.32 -18.35 -41.30
N GLU A 425 9.43 -19.31 -41.14
CA GLU A 425 8.00 -19.12 -40.91
C GLU A 425 7.65 -18.83 -39.44
N LEU A 426 8.57 -19.07 -38.50
CA LEU A 426 8.33 -18.97 -37.06
C LEU A 426 7.75 -17.61 -36.61
N PRO A 427 8.19 -16.45 -37.13
CA PRO A 427 7.54 -15.17 -36.82
C PRO A 427 6.06 -15.10 -37.21
N ALA A 428 5.69 -15.67 -38.35
CA ALA A 428 4.31 -15.69 -38.82
C ALA A 428 3.46 -16.64 -37.96
N ASP A 429 4.01 -17.80 -37.61
CA ASP A 429 3.34 -18.80 -36.77
C ASP A 429 3.11 -18.26 -35.34
N LEU A 430 4.09 -17.58 -34.75
CA LEU A 430 3.93 -16.90 -33.46
C LEU A 430 2.93 -15.75 -33.53
N GLY A 431 2.91 -15.01 -34.65
CA GLY A 431 1.91 -13.97 -34.89
C GLY A 431 0.48 -14.51 -34.97
N GLU A 432 0.27 -15.69 -35.57
CA GLU A 432 -1.00 -16.42 -35.61
C GLU A 432 -1.38 -16.98 -34.23
N LEU A 433 -0.43 -17.53 -33.47
CA LEU A 433 -0.67 -17.98 -32.09
C LEU A 433 -1.24 -16.85 -31.23
N VAL A 434 -0.62 -15.67 -31.24
CA VAL A 434 -1.10 -14.50 -30.48
C VAL A 434 -2.50 -14.08 -30.95
N ARG A 435 -2.77 -14.13 -32.26
CA ARG A 435 -4.10 -13.81 -32.79
C ARG A 435 -5.17 -14.80 -32.33
N ARG A 436 -4.86 -16.09 -32.22
CA ARG A 436 -5.79 -17.10 -31.70
C ARG A 436 -6.14 -16.86 -30.24
N VAL A 437 -5.12 -16.58 -29.41
CA VAL A 437 -5.33 -16.27 -27.99
C VAL A 437 -6.18 -15.02 -27.80
N VAL A 438 -5.88 -13.93 -28.54
CA VAL A 438 -6.68 -12.70 -28.51
C VAL A 438 -8.09 -12.93 -29.06
N GLY A 439 -8.24 -13.84 -30.03
CA GLY A 439 -9.53 -14.28 -30.59
C GLY A 439 -10.33 -15.21 -29.68
N GLY A 440 -9.84 -15.51 -28.47
CA GLY A 440 -10.56 -16.30 -27.46
C GLY A 440 -10.21 -17.79 -27.41
N SER A 441 -9.21 -18.26 -28.17
CA SER A 441 -8.69 -19.62 -28.00
C SER A 441 -7.94 -19.73 -26.66
N ALA A 442 -8.05 -20.88 -26.00
CA ALA A 442 -7.24 -21.15 -24.82
C ALA A 442 -5.74 -21.14 -25.21
N PRO A 443 -4.85 -20.58 -24.36
CA PRO A 443 -3.42 -20.56 -24.65
C PRO A 443 -2.81 -21.93 -24.93
N SER A 444 -3.29 -22.98 -24.24
CA SER A 444 -2.88 -24.38 -24.49
C SER A 444 -3.13 -24.79 -25.93
N ASP A 445 -4.34 -24.55 -26.44
CA ASP A 445 -4.77 -25.01 -27.77
C ASP A 445 -4.02 -24.27 -28.88
N ALA A 446 -3.69 -23.00 -28.64
CA ALA A 446 -2.89 -22.20 -29.58
C ALA A 446 -1.42 -22.65 -29.61
N VAL A 447 -0.88 -23.10 -28.47
CA VAL A 447 0.46 -23.69 -28.38
C VAL A 447 0.48 -25.07 -29.02
N ASP A 448 -0.51 -25.92 -28.74
CA ASP A 448 -0.64 -27.25 -29.36
C ASP A 448 -0.74 -27.13 -30.88
N TRP A 449 -1.50 -26.15 -31.39
CA TRP A 449 -1.52 -25.86 -32.83
C TRP A 449 -0.14 -25.48 -33.41
N LEU A 450 0.64 -24.68 -32.69
CA LEU A 450 1.99 -24.29 -33.10
C LEU A 450 2.95 -25.50 -33.12
N LEU A 451 2.79 -26.41 -32.16
CA LEU A 451 3.65 -27.58 -31.98
C LEU A 451 3.29 -28.75 -32.91
N ASP A 452 2.00 -28.96 -33.18
CA ASP A 452 1.51 -30.06 -34.00
C ASP A 452 1.84 -29.88 -35.49
N GLY A 453 2.26 -28.68 -35.90
CA GLY A 453 2.81 -28.44 -37.23
C GLY A 453 1.84 -28.84 -38.34
N ASP A 454 0.54 -28.58 -38.15
CA ASP A 454 -0.54 -28.81 -39.11
C ASP A 454 -0.38 -27.81 -40.29
N ARG A 455 0.71 -28.01 -41.05
CA ARG A 455 1.19 -27.20 -42.17
C ARG A 455 0.35 -27.53 -43.39
N ARG A 456 -0.63 -26.69 -43.67
CA ARG A 456 -1.19 -26.57 -45.03
C ARG A 456 -0.32 -25.69 -45.91
#